data_AF-A0A0N9VB44-F1
#
_entry.id   AF-A0A0N9VB44-F1
#
_cell.length_a   1.000
_cell.length_b   1.000
_cell.length_c   1.000
_cell.angle_alpha   90.00
_cell.angle_beta   90.00
_cell.angle_gamma   90.00
#
_symmetry.space_group_name_H-M   'P 1'
#
loop_
_entity.id
_entity.type
_entity.pdbx_description
1 polymer ?
#
loop_
_entity_poly.entity_id
_entity_poly.type
_entity_poly.pdbx_seq_one_letter_code
_entity_poly.pdbx_strand_id
1 'polypeptide(L)'
;MSPDYIQLVKSTVPVLRENGVALTSYFYKRMLNNHPELKNTFNLDHQSTGRQPRALAAAVLAYAEHIDNPSVLAKAVERMTTKHVSLNIQPEQYEIVGTNLLHSISEVLDVPMDSDLIAAWKEAYTQLADLLISVEKSKYDSLTSKDGGWAGWRNFTIAAIQDIEAGKRFILNSQNNQATVAAENDEYISVRVKVPNQDLKQPQQFTVAESKPMQYEIDVKAEEHPTEFSVQNILINHYKVGDIVEVSAPIKI
;
A
#
# COMPACT_ATOMS: atom_id res chain seq x y z
N MET A 1 7.96 24.52 8.48
CA MET A 1 9.36 24.48 8.04
C MET A 1 9.96 25.86 7.85
N SER A 2 11.17 26.06 8.36
CA SER A 2 11.95 27.29 8.13
C SER A 2 12.50 27.34 6.69
N PRO A 3 12.81 28.54 6.15
CA PRO A 3 13.47 28.67 4.85
C PRO A 3 14.78 27.88 4.74
N ASP A 4 15.59 27.86 5.81
CA ASP A 4 16.87 27.15 5.83
C ASP A 4 16.69 25.64 5.70
N TYR A 5 15.69 25.07 6.40
CA TYR A 5 15.37 23.64 6.28
C TYR A 5 14.81 23.29 4.89
N ILE A 6 14.03 24.18 4.28
CA ILE A 6 13.57 24.02 2.89
C ILE A 6 14.77 23.94 1.94
N GLN A 7 15.75 24.82 2.11
CA GLN A 7 16.95 24.83 1.28
C GLN A 7 17.81 23.57 1.48
N LEU A 8 17.99 23.11 2.72
CA LEU A 8 18.71 21.86 3.04
C LEU A 8 18.06 20.65 2.36
N VAL A 9 16.74 20.51 2.48
CA VAL A 9 16.00 19.42 1.84
C VAL A 9 16.12 19.52 0.32
N LYS A 10 15.81 20.68 -0.27
CA LYS A 10 15.85 20.86 -1.74
C LYS A 10 17.25 20.62 -2.32
N SER A 11 18.31 21.08 -1.65
CA SER A 11 19.68 20.93 -2.14
C SER A 11 20.17 19.47 -2.17
N THR A 12 19.58 18.58 -1.36
CA THR A 12 19.98 17.17 -1.26
C THR A 12 19.11 16.22 -2.09
N VAL A 13 17.95 16.68 -2.58
CA VAL A 13 17.08 15.92 -3.49
C VAL A 13 17.81 15.38 -4.74
N PRO A 14 18.64 16.15 -5.47
CA PRO A 14 19.35 15.64 -6.64
C PRO A 14 20.26 14.44 -6.30
N VAL A 15 21.03 14.54 -5.22
CA VAL A 15 21.93 13.48 -4.76
C VAL A 15 21.16 12.22 -4.37
N LEU A 16 20.06 12.38 -3.62
CA LEU A 16 19.21 11.25 -3.25
C LEU A 16 18.52 10.61 -4.46
N ARG A 17 18.20 11.39 -5.49
CA ARG A 17 17.60 10.89 -6.74
C ARG A 17 18.60 10.06 -7.53
N GLU A 18 19.84 10.54 -7.68
CA GLU A 18 20.94 9.80 -8.31
C GLU A 18 21.22 8.49 -7.57
N ASN A 19 21.10 8.50 -6.24
CA ASN A 19 21.29 7.34 -5.38
C ASN A 19 19.98 6.60 -5.03
N GLY A 20 18.90 6.83 -5.78
CA GLY A 20 17.56 6.35 -5.41
C GLY A 20 17.46 4.83 -5.25
N VAL A 21 18.23 4.06 -6.03
CA VAL A 21 18.29 2.60 -5.90
C VAL A 21 18.96 2.18 -4.58
N ALA A 22 20.05 2.83 -4.19
CA ALA A 22 20.74 2.56 -2.93
C ALA A 22 19.85 2.96 -1.74
N LEU A 23 19.27 4.16 -1.78
CA LEU A 23 18.34 4.67 -0.78
C LEU A 23 17.19 3.69 -0.54
N THR A 24 16.53 3.26 -1.60
CA THR A 24 15.39 2.34 -1.51
C THR A 24 15.81 0.95 -1.03
N SER A 25 16.95 0.45 -1.48
CA SER A 25 17.46 -0.86 -1.04
C SER A 25 17.79 -0.85 0.46
N TYR A 26 18.48 0.17 0.95
CA TYR A 26 18.81 0.32 2.38
C TYR A 26 17.54 0.48 3.21
N PHE A 27 16.60 1.31 2.74
CA PHE A 27 15.34 1.55 3.42
C PHE A 27 14.53 0.27 3.61
N TYR A 28 14.24 -0.48 2.54
CA TYR A 28 13.43 -1.70 2.65
C TYR A 28 14.15 -2.81 3.41
N LYS A 29 15.45 -2.99 3.18
CA LYS A 29 16.24 -3.99 3.91
C LYS A 29 16.20 -3.71 5.41
N ARG A 30 16.42 -2.46 5.81
CA ARG A 30 16.36 -2.05 7.23
C ARG A 30 14.95 -2.22 7.80
N MET A 31 13.95 -1.67 7.13
CA MET A 31 12.57 -1.68 7.60
C MET A 31 12.05 -3.11 7.79
N LEU A 32 12.23 -4.00 6.82
CA LEU A 32 11.69 -5.37 6.91
C LEU A 32 12.52 -6.31 7.81
N ASN A 33 13.77 -5.94 8.12
CA ASN A 33 14.57 -6.63 9.14
C ASN A 33 14.13 -6.22 10.55
N ASN A 34 13.88 -4.94 10.77
CA ASN A 34 13.45 -4.40 12.06
C ASN A 34 11.96 -4.68 12.33
N HIS A 35 11.15 -4.72 11.27
CA HIS A 35 9.70 -4.84 11.29
C HIS A 35 9.23 -5.93 10.30
N PRO A 36 9.55 -7.21 10.56
CA PRO A 36 9.19 -8.31 9.68
C PRO A 36 7.67 -8.46 9.48
N GLU A 37 6.85 -7.98 10.42
CA GLU A 37 5.40 -7.95 10.33
C GLU A 37 4.90 -7.17 9.10
N LEU A 38 5.62 -6.14 8.66
CA LEU A 38 5.26 -5.32 7.51
C LEU A 38 5.33 -6.08 6.18
N LYS A 39 5.95 -7.27 6.15
CA LYS A 39 5.87 -8.19 5.00
C LYS A 39 4.42 -8.59 4.71
N ASN A 40 3.52 -8.53 5.69
CA ASN A 40 2.09 -8.80 5.49
C ASN A 40 1.32 -7.63 4.84
N THR A 41 1.93 -6.45 4.78
CA THR A 41 1.34 -5.22 4.24
C THR A 41 1.91 -4.91 2.86
N PHE A 42 3.22 -5.06 2.69
CA PHE A 42 3.87 -4.87 1.40
C PHE A 42 3.77 -6.15 0.56
N ASN A 43 3.37 -5.99 -0.70
CA ASN A 43 3.42 -7.08 -1.67
C ASN A 43 4.90 -7.38 -2.01
N LEU A 44 5.37 -8.59 -1.71
CA LEU A 44 6.76 -9.00 -1.86
C LEU A 44 7.16 -9.27 -3.31
N ASP A 45 6.23 -9.60 -4.20
CA ASP A 45 6.52 -9.70 -5.65
C ASP A 45 6.94 -8.35 -6.23
N HIS A 46 6.27 -7.30 -5.79
CA HIS A 46 6.61 -5.96 -6.21
C HIS A 46 7.96 -5.49 -5.63
N GLN A 47 8.45 -6.13 -4.56
CA GLN A 47 9.79 -5.89 -4.03
C GLN A 47 10.87 -6.63 -4.83
N SER A 48 10.64 -7.90 -5.20
CA SER A 48 11.62 -8.69 -5.97
C SER A 48 11.93 -8.09 -7.34
N THR A 49 10.97 -7.36 -7.93
CA THR A 49 11.14 -6.65 -9.20
C THR A 49 11.82 -5.26 -9.09
N GLY A 50 12.02 -4.75 -7.87
CA GLY A 50 12.64 -3.43 -7.61
C GLY A 50 11.81 -2.21 -8.05
N ARG A 51 10.61 -2.40 -8.62
CA ARG A 51 9.74 -1.32 -9.13
C ARG A 51 9.02 -0.57 -8.02
N GLN A 52 8.47 -1.26 -7.00
CA GLN A 52 7.73 -0.60 -5.92
C GLN A 52 8.65 0.12 -4.90
N PRO A 53 9.86 -0.40 -4.59
CA PRO A 53 10.79 0.35 -3.75
C PRO A 53 11.09 1.75 -4.27
N ARG A 54 11.25 1.88 -5.59
CA ARG A 54 11.44 3.18 -6.26
C ARG A 54 10.25 4.12 -6.10
N ALA A 55 9.03 3.60 -6.02
CA ALA A 55 7.83 4.43 -5.96
C ALA A 55 7.71 5.22 -4.65
N LEU A 56 8.03 4.59 -3.50
CA LEU A 56 7.96 5.28 -2.20
C LEU A 56 9.01 6.39 -2.11
N ALA A 57 10.28 6.08 -2.43
CA ALA A 57 11.32 7.10 -2.41
C ALA A 57 11.05 8.20 -3.45
N ALA A 58 10.55 7.86 -4.63
CA ALA A 58 10.15 8.86 -5.62
C ALA A 58 9.04 9.79 -5.10
N ALA A 59 8.05 9.27 -4.35
CA ALA A 59 7.00 10.10 -3.77
C ALA A 59 7.54 11.08 -2.72
N VAL A 60 8.42 10.60 -1.83
CA VAL A 60 9.07 11.47 -0.82
C VAL A 60 9.96 12.52 -1.49
N LEU A 61 10.75 12.13 -2.49
CA LEU A 61 11.62 13.06 -3.22
C LEU A 61 10.82 14.08 -4.03
N ALA A 62 9.71 13.67 -4.66
CA ALA A 62 8.80 14.56 -5.35
C ALA A 62 8.13 15.54 -4.38
N TYR A 63 7.77 15.08 -3.17
CA TYR A 63 7.28 15.97 -2.12
C TYR A 63 8.34 16.98 -1.69
N ALA A 64 9.56 16.52 -1.44
CA ALA A 64 10.68 17.38 -1.05
C ALA A 64 11.01 18.45 -2.11
N GLU A 65 10.89 18.11 -3.40
CA GLU A 65 11.08 19.04 -4.52
C GLU A 65 10.00 20.14 -4.56
N HIS A 66 8.78 19.82 -4.14
CA HIS A 66 7.61 20.71 -4.15
C HIS A 66 7.14 21.13 -2.74
N ILE A 67 8.04 21.11 -1.76
CA ILE A 67 7.69 21.33 -0.35
C ILE A 67 7.11 22.72 -0.05
N ASP A 68 7.39 23.70 -0.92
CA ASP A 68 6.85 25.07 -0.89
C ASP A 68 5.52 25.21 -1.62
N ASN A 69 5.12 24.22 -2.44
CA ASN A 69 3.82 24.19 -3.09
C ASN A 69 3.22 22.77 -3.10
N PRO A 70 2.81 22.22 -1.94
CA PRO A 70 2.28 20.85 -1.86
C PRO A 70 1.00 20.62 -2.70
N SER A 71 0.30 21.70 -3.09
CA SER A 71 -0.94 21.60 -3.86
C SER A 71 -0.76 20.89 -5.22
N VAL A 72 0.44 20.96 -5.81
CA VAL A 72 0.76 20.27 -7.06
C VAL A 72 0.73 18.75 -6.92
N LEU A 73 0.80 18.24 -5.69
CA LEU A 73 0.79 16.83 -5.35
C LEU A 73 -0.61 16.31 -5.01
N ALA A 74 -1.65 17.13 -5.05
CA ALA A 74 -3.01 16.73 -4.66
C ALA A 74 -3.45 15.42 -5.34
N LYS A 75 -3.21 15.28 -6.65
CA LYS A 75 -3.54 14.07 -7.40
C LYS A 75 -2.68 12.86 -7.00
N ALA A 76 -1.42 13.08 -6.63
CA ALA A 76 -0.53 12.03 -6.15
C ALA A 76 -0.91 11.57 -4.73
N VAL A 77 -1.21 12.52 -3.84
CA VAL A 77 -1.73 12.30 -2.49
C VAL A 77 -3.02 11.48 -2.54
N GLU A 78 -3.97 11.86 -3.38
CA GLU A 78 -5.23 11.13 -3.53
C GLU A 78 -5.00 9.67 -3.95
N ARG A 79 -4.13 9.45 -4.95
CA ARG A 79 -3.75 8.11 -5.41
C ARG A 79 -3.07 7.27 -4.32
N MET A 80 -2.13 7.88 -3.59
CA MET A 80 -1.38 7.20 -2.52
C MET A 80 -2.30 6.82 -1.36
N THR A 81 -3.09 7.77 -0.89
CA THR A 81 -3.99 7.57 0.27
C THR A 81 -5.10 6.57 -0.06
N THR A 82 -5.66 6.58 -1.26
CA THR A 82 -6.57 5.52 -1.73
C THR A 82 -5.90 4.14 -1.67
N LYS A 83 -4.65 4.03 -2.16
CA LYS A 83 -3.91 2.76 -2.10
C LYS A 83 -3.65 2.32 -0.65
N HIS A 84 -3.25 3.25 0.21
CA HIS A 84 -2.99 3.01 1.62
C HIS A 84 -4.24 2.51 2.36
N VAL A 85 -5.38 3.16 2.15
CA VAL A 85 -6.67 2.74 2.72
C VAL A 85 -7.06 1.34 2.25
N SER A 86 -6.85 1.03 0.97
CA SER A 86 -7.09 -0.32 0.42
C SER A 86 -6.21 -1.41 1.04
N LEU A 87 -5.08 -1.03 1.65
CA LEU A 87 -4.12 -1.91 2.31
C LEU A 87 -4.20 -1.84 3.84
N ASN A 88 -5.14 -1.05 4.37
CA ASN A 88 -5.31 -0.79 5.79
C ASN A 88 -4.05 -0.21 6.47
N ILE A 89 -3.36 0.73 5.82
CA ILE A 89 -2.22 1.43 6.45
C ILE A 89 -2.70 2.26 7.64
N GLN A 90 -2.02 2.12 8.78
CA GLN A 90 -2.33 2.78 10.04
C GLN A 90 -1.36 3.92 10.36
N PRO A 91 -1.78 4.96 11.10
CA PRO A 91 -0.92 6.08 11.47
C PRO A 91 0.40 5.67 12.12
N GLU A 92 0.40 4.64 12.97
CA GLU A 92 1.59 4.17 13.69
C GLU A 92 2.68 3.63 12.73
N GLN A 93 2.28 3.18 11.53
CA GLN A 93 3.22 2.68 10.53
C GLN A 93 4.06 3.80 9.90
N TYR A 94 3.60 5.06 9.95
CA TYR A 94 4.38 6.20 9.46
C TYR A 94 5.62 6.44 10.31
N GLU A 95 5.55 6.24 11.64
CA GLU A 95 6.73 6.38 12.49
C GLU A 95 7.83 5.36 12.12
N ILE A 96 7.40 4.11 11.85
CA ILE A 96 8.29 3.03 11.40
C ILE A 96 8.93 3.42 10.06
N VAL A 97 8.14 3.83 9.08
CA VAL A 97 8.63 4.21 7.74
C VAL A 97 9.59 5.40 7.85
N GLY A 98 9.21 6.46 8.58
CA GLY A 98 10.01 7.66 8.76
C GLY A 98 11.36 7.37 9.40
N THR A 99 11.38 6.60 10.48
CA THR A 99 12.63 6.23 11.17
C THR A 99 13.59 5.51 10.22
N ASN A 100 13.11 4.49 9.52
CA ASN A 100 13.95 3.72 8.60
C ASN A 100 14.42 4.55 7.40
N LEU A 101 13.58 5.46 6.89
CA LEU A 101 13.92 6.35 5.79
C LEU A 101 15.01 7.35 6.18
N LEU A 102 14.89 8.00 7.35
CA LEU A 102 15.87 8.98 7.83
C LEU A 102 17.24 8.35 8.03
N HIS A 103 17.30 7.15 8.60
CA HIS A 103 18.54 6.37 8.69
C HIS A 103 19.15 6.07 7.32
N SER A 104 18.32 5.74 6.33
CA SER A 104 18.81 5.50 4.97
C SER A 104 19.28 6.78 4.26
N ILE A 105 18.65 7.92 4.51
CA ILE A 105 19.13 9.23 4.02
C ILE A 105 20.49 9.57 4.64
N SER A 106 20.63 9.38 5.95
CA SER A 106 21.90 9.58 6.67
C SER A 106 23.03 8.74 6.08
N GLU A 107 22.79 7.46 5.78
CA GLU A 107 23.80 6.59 5.17
C GLU A 107 24.14 6.94 3.72
N VAL A 108 23.14 7.34 2.92
CA VAL A 108 23.37 7.70 1.51
C VAL A 108 24.12 9.04 1.39
N LEU A 109 23.83 9.99 2.27
CA LEU A 109 24.46 11.31 2.26
C LEU A 109 25.74 11.37 3.12
N ASP A 110 26.08 10.28 3.81
CA ASP A 110 27.20 10.19 4.75
C ASP A 110 27.19 11.32 5.80
N VAL A 111 26.01 11.56 6.39
CA VAL A 111 25.81 12.60 7.42
C VAL A 111 25.37 11.98 8.75
N PRO A 112 25.79 12.54 9.89
CA PRO A 112 25.33 12.09 11.20
C PRO A 112 23.81 12.21 11.36
N MET A 113 23.20 11.28 12.11
CA MET A 113 21.76 11.27 12.39
C MET A 113 21.27 12.49 13.19
N ASP A 114 22.16 13.13 13.95
CA ASP A 114 21.92 14.34 14.74
C ASP A 114 22.21 15.63 13.95
N SER A 115 22.52 15.54 12.65
CA SER A 115 22.74 16.71 11.80
C SER A 115 21.46 17.51 11.54
N ASP A 116 21.62 18.82 11.33
CA ASP A 116 20.53 19.73 10.92
C ASP A 116 19.85 19.28 9.63
N LEU A 117 20.59 18.63 8.74
CA LEU A 117 20.04 18.07 7.50
C LEU A 117 19.03 16.95 7.78
N ILE A 118 19.34 16.04 8.71
CA ILE A 118 18.41 14.96 9.09
C ILE A 118 17.22 15.53 9.87
N ALA A 119 17.43 16.55 10.69
CA ALA A 119 16.33 17.28 11.34
C ALA A 119 15.37 17.93 10.31
N ALA A 120 15.91 18.54 9.25
CA ALA A 120 15.13 19.11 8.16
C ALA A 120 14.34 18.05 7.38
N TRP A 121 14.96 16.91 7.06
CA TRP A 121 14.27 15.78 6.43
C TRP A 121 13.19 15.17 7.33
N LYS A 122 13.41 15.12 8.64
CA LYS A 122 12.40 14.67 9.61
C LYS A 122 11.19 15.60 9.59
N GLU A 123 11.39 16.91 9.63
CA GLU A 123 10.28 17.87 9.59
C GLU A 123 9.51 17.79 8.25
N ALA A 124 10.22 17.62 7.13
CA ALA A 124 9.61 17.42 5.81
C ALA A 124 8.78 16.14 5.75
N TYR A 125 9.32 15.02 6.24
CA TYR A 125 8.61 13.75 6.30
C TYR A 125 7.36 13.83 7.19
N THR A 126 7.47 14.42 8.37
CA THR A 126 6.35 14.58 9.30
C THR A 126 5.21 15.39 8.67
N GLN A 127 5.51 16.48 7.97
CA GLN A 127 4.47 17.26 7.27
C GLN A 127 3.74 16.45 6.19
N LEU A 128 4.46 15.63 5.42
CA LEU A 128 3.84 14.73 4.44
C LEU A 128 3.03 13.65 5.13
N ALA A 129 3.55 13.03 6.20
CA ALA A 129 2.87 11.99 6.96
C ALA A 129 1.55 12.52 7.54
N ASP A 130 1.56 13.69 8.19
CA ASP A 130 0.37 14.31 8.77
C ASP A 130 -0.70 14.61 7.71
N LEU A 131 -0.28 15.07 6.53
CA LEU A 131 -1.17 15.29 5.39
C LEU A 131 -1.83 13.98 4.94
N LEU A 132 -1.03 12.94 4.71
CA LEU A 132 -1.53 11.63 4.26
C LEU A 132 -2.47 11.00 5.29
N ILE A 133 -2.08 11.00 6.57
CA ILE A 133 -2.87 10.48 7.69
C ILE A 133 -4.23 11.19 7.77
N SER A 134 -4.27 12.51 7.62
CA SER A 134 -5.51 13.29 7.65
C SER A 134 -6.47 12.92 6.51
N VAL A 135 -5.95 12.77 5.29
CA VAL A 135 -6.73 12.35 4.13
C VAL A 135 -7.20 10.90 4.26
N GLU A 136 -6.33 10.00 4.73
CA GLU A 136 -6.64 8.59 4.97
C GLU A 136 -7.72 8.42 6.02
N LYS A 137 -7.64 9.18 7.12
CA LYS A 137 -8.68 9.20 8.15
C LYS A 137 -10.04 9.56 7.56
N SER A 138 -10.11 10.61 6.74
CA SER A 138 -11.35 11.02 6.09
C SER A 138 -11.91 9.93 5.16
N LYS A 139 -11.03 9.18 4.47
CA LYS A 139 -11.41 8.04 3.64
C LYS A 139 -11.90 6.86 4.47
N TYR A 140 -11.24 6.52 5.57
CA TYR A 140 -11.70 5.48 6.49
C TYR A 140 -13.08 5.81 7.09
N ASP A 141 -13.28 7.06 7.51
CA ASP A 141 -14.56 7.54 8.03
C ASP A 141 -15.65 7.45 6.95
N SER A 142 -15.34 7.87 5.72
CA SER A 142 -16.25 7.74 4.58
C SER A 142 -16.66 6.29 4.32
N LEU A 143 -15.69 5.35 4.29
CA LEU A 143 -15.97 3.93 4.09
C LEU A 143 -16.86 3.34 5.19
N THR A 144 -16.61 3.69 6.45
CA THR A 144 -17.36 3.14 7.60
C THR A 144 -18.73 3.77 7.79
N SER A 145 -18.95 4.98 7.26
CA SER A 145 -20.24 5.67 7.31
C SER A 145 -21.31 5.13 6.35
N LYS A 146 -20.89 4.39 5.31
CA LYS A 146 -21.81 3.78 4.33
C LYS A 146 -22.54 2.58 4.95
N ASP A 147 -23.80 2.37 4.56
CA ASP A 147 -24.52 1.15 4.93
C ASP A 147 -23.81 -0.09 4.36
N GLY A 148 -23.52 -1.07 5.22
CA GLY A 148 -22.69 -2.23 4.88
C GLY A 148 -21.19 -1.93 4.68
N GLY A 149 -20.74 -0.70 4.87
CA GLY A 149 -19.34 -0.27 4.73
C GLY A 149 -18.40 -0.79 5.84
N TRP A 150 -17.10 -0.77 5.58
CA TRP A 150 -16.07 -1.06 6.57
C TRP A 150 -14.71 -0.47 6.19
N ALA A 151 -13.85 -0.33 7.19
CA ALA A 151 -12.43 -0.08 7.02
C ALA A 151 -11.63 -1.34 7.39
N GLY A 152 -10.48 -1.52 6.74
CA GLY A 152 -9.61 -2.65 6.98
C GLY A 152 -10.09 -3.96 6.36
N TRP A 153 -9.72 -5.07 7.00
CA TRP A 153 -9.90 -6.41 6.45
C TRP A 153 -11.17 -7.06 7.01
N ARG A 154 -12.08 -7.47 6.14
CA ARG A 154 -13.27 -8.26 6.47
C ARG A 154 -13.18 -9.63 5.80
N ASN A 155 -13.65 -10.67 6.48
CA ASN A 155 -13.62 -12.03 5.94
C ASN A 155 -14.75 -12.26 4.93
N PHE A 156 -14.40 -12.86 3.81
CA PHE A 156 -15.32 -13.35 2.79
C PHE A 156 -15.05 -14.84 2.53
N THR A 157 -16.10 -15.60 2.26
CA THR A 157 -16.00 -17.00 1.86
C THR A 157 -16.09 -17.10 0.33
N ILE A 158 -15.22 -17.92 -0.26
CA ILE A 158 -15.28 -18.24 -1.68
C ILE A 158 -16.50 -19.14 -1.92
N ALA A 159 -17.55 -18.57 -2.52
CA ALA A 159 -18.81 -19.26 -2.77
C ALA A 159 -18.78 -20.10 -4.05
N ALA A 160 -18.06 -19.63 -5.08
CA ALA A 160 -17.86 -20.34 -6.33
C ALA A 160 -16.55 -19.91 -7.00
N ILE A 161 -16.01 -20.82 -7.82
CA ILE A 161 -14.90 -20.55 -8.73
C ILE A 161 -15.34 -21.04 -10.10
N GLN A 162 -15.28 -20.18 -11.11
CA GLN A 162 -15.68 -20.48 -12.49
C GLN A 162 -14.47 -20.30 -13.41
N ASP A 163 -14.27 -21.21 -14.35
CA ASP A 163 -13.28 -21.02 -15.41
C ASP A 163 -13.81 -20.02 -16.45
N ILE A 164 -12.98 -19.05 -16.82
CA ILE A 164 -13.25 -18.03 -17.83
C ILE A 164 -12.10 -18.00 -18.83
N GLU A 165 -12.29 -17.38 -20.00
CA GLU A 165 -11.27 -17.37 -21.06
C GLU A 165 -9.91 -16.84 -20.59
N ALA A 166 -9.91 -15.80 -19.75
CA ALA A 166 -8.70 -15.13 -19.27
C ALA A 166 -8.13 -15.67 -17.94
N GLY A 167 -8.75 -16.69 -17.32
CA GLY A 167 -8.37 -17.17 -15.99
C GLY A 167 -9.52 -17.80 -15.21
N LYS A 168 -9.71 -17.39 -13.96
CA LYS A 168 -10.82 -17.86 -13.11
C LYS A 168 -11.56 -16.69 -12.50
N ARG A 169 -12.89 -16.80 -12.43
CA ARG A 169 -13.75 -15.89 -11.67
C ARG A 169 -14.00 -16.43 -10.28
N PHE A 170 -13.75 -15.62 -9.26
CA PHE A 170 -14.04 -15.92 -7.86
C PHE A 170 -15.27 -15.16 -7.41
N ILE A 171 -16.25 -15.88 -6.87
CA ILE A 171 -17.44 -15.29 -6.25
C ILE A 171 -17.22 -15.29 -4.73
N LEU A 172 -17.17 -14.10 -4.14
CA LEU A 172 -16.84 -13.88 -2.74
C LEU A 172 -18.09 -13.43 -1.99
N ASN A 173 -18.55 -14.22 -1.02
CA ASN A 173 -19.68 -13.86 -0.17
C ASN A 173 -19.19 -13.35 1.20
N SER A 174 -19.78 -12.25 1.66
CA SER A 174 -19.54 -11.72 3.00
C SER A 174 -19.93 -12.74 4.07
N GLN A 175 -19.07 -12.94 5.07
CA GLN A 175 -19.39 -13.88 6.15
C GLN A 175 -20.52 -13.37 7.05
N ASN A 176 -21.24 -14.30 7.67
CA ASN A 176 -22.32 -14.01 8.63
C ASN A 176 -23.44 -13.10 8.08
N ASN A 177 -23.67 -13.11 6.75
CA ASN A 177 -24.64 -12.24 6.08
C ASN A 177 -24.43 -10.75 6.39
N GLN A 178 -23.17 -10.33 6.64
CA GLN A 178 -22.86 -8.93 6.85
C GLN A 178 -23.14 -8.16 5.55
N ALA A 179 -23.96 -7.11 5.64
CA ALA A 179 -24.24 -6.22 4.52
C ALA A 179 -22.94 -5.65 3.94
N THR A 180 -22.96 -5.41 2.63
CA THR A 180 -21.81 -4.88 1.87
C THR A 180 -22.24 -3.65 1.09
N VAL A 181 -21.33 -2.67 1.01
CA VAL A 181 -21.47 -1.57 0.06
C VAL A 181 -21.35 -2.09 -1.38
N ALA A 182 -22.22 -1.64 -2.28
CA ALA A 182 -22.09 -1.97 -3.70
C ALA A 182 -20.85 -1.29 -4.29
N ALA A 183 -20.06 -2.02 -5.08
CA ALA A 183 -18.95 -1.42 -5.81
C ALA A 183 -19.46 -0.65 -7.03
N GLU A 184 -18.92 0.55 -7.26
CA GLU A 184 -19.17 1.35 -8.45
C GLU A 184 -18.19 1.00 -9.60
N ASN A 185 -18.47 1.50 -10.81
CA ASN A 185 -17.57 1.32 -11.95
C ASN A 185 -16.17 1.89 -11.64
N ASP A 186 -15.15 1.10 -12.00
CA ASP A 186 -13.73 1.35 -11.76
C ASP A 186 -13.28 1.25 -10.28
N GLU A 187 -14.16 0.87 -9.36
CA GLU A 187 -13.71 0.52 -8.00
C GLU A 187 -13.04 -0.84 -7.98
N TYR A 188 -12.08 -0.97 -7.06
CA TYR A 188 -11.41 -2.23 -6.78
C TYR A 188 -11.50 -2.57 -5.31
N ILE A 189 -11.35 -3.86 -5.03
CA ILE A 189 -11.13 -4.39 -3.68
C ILE A 189 -9.69 -4.92 -3.58
N SER A 190 -9.08 -4.83 -2.41
CA SER A 190 -7.90 -5.62 -2.10
C SER A 190 -8.33 -6.96 -1.53
N VAL A 191 -7.76 -8.05 -2.05
CA VAL A 191 -7.89 -9.39 -1.48
C VAL A 191 -6.55 -9.78 -0.87
N ARG A 192 -6.57 -10.20 0.38
CA ARG A 192 -5.42 -10.67 1.13
C ARG A 192 -5.55 -12.15 1.44
N VAL A 193 -4.52 -12.90 1.03
CA VAL A 193 -4.46 -14.37 1.14
C VAL A 193 -3.28 -14.79 1.98
N LYS A 194 -3.37 -15.98 2.60
CA LYS A 194 -2.24 -16.62 3.28
C LYS A 194 -1.33 -17.27 2.24
N VAL A 195 -0.03 -17.06 2.38
CA VAL A 195 0.99 -17.70 1.57
C VAL A 195 1.10 -19.17 1.98
N PRO A 196 1.01 -20.14 1.04
CA PRO A 196 1.13 -21.55 1.36
C PRO A 196 2.42 -21.86 2.13
N ASN A 197 2.31 -22.67 3.19
CA ASN A 197 3.43 -23.10 4.05
C ASN A 197 4.20 -21.97 4.77
N GLN A 198 3.66 -20.75 4.83
CA GLN A 198 4.25 -19.63 5.56
C GLN A 198 3.24 -18.98 6.49
N ASP A 199 3.71 -18.36 7.58
CA ASP A 199 2.89 -17.48 8.43
C ASP A 199 2.95 -16.04 7.92
N LEU A 200 2.59 -15.88 6.65
CA LEU A 200 2.64 -14.63 5.92
C LEU A 200 1.35 -14.49 5.10
N LYS A 201 0.89 -13.25 4.97
CA LYS A 201 -0.21 -12.87 4.09
C LYS A 201 0.27 -11.92 3.01
N GLN A 202 -0.35 -11.96 1.83
CA GLN A 202 -0.05 -11.07 0.72
C GLN A 202 -1.35 -10.45 0.17
N PRO A 203 -1.42 -9.10 0.06
CA PRO A 203 -2.55 -8.42 -0.54
C PRO A 203 -2.33 -8.14 -2.03
N GLN A 204 -3.41 -8.20 -2.81
CA GLN A 204 -3.46 -7.76 -4.20
C GLN A 204 -4.80 -7.12 -4.54
N GLN A 205 -4.78 -6.11 -5.42
CA GLN A 205 -5.98 -5.39 -5.85
C GLN A 205 -6.61 -6.06 -7.07
N PHE A 206 -7.94 -6.15 -7.06
CA PHE A 206 -8.74 -6.67 -8.14
C PHE A 206 -9.90 -5.71 -8.43
N THR A 207 -10.05 -5.30 -9.69
CA THR A 207 -11.25 -4.61 -10.14
C THR A 207 -12.46 -5.52 -9.93
N VAL A 208 -13.55 -4.96 -9.41
CA VAL A 208 -14.79 -5.72 -9.21
C VAL A 208 -15.46 -5.92 -10.56
N ALA A 209 -15.65 -7.18 -10.97
CA ALA A 209 -16.31 -7.54 -12.21
C ALA A 209 -17.84 -7.43 -12.09
N GLU A 210 -18.38 -7.85 -10.95
CA GLU A 210 -19.80 -7.70 -10.63
C GLU A 210 -19.97 -7.50 -9.11
N SER A 211 -20.94 -6.69 -8.71
CA SER A 211 -21.30 -6.45 -7.31
C SER A 211 -22.79 -6.77 -7.09
N LYS A 212 -23.07 -7.66 -6.14
CA LYS A 212 -24.41 -8.04 -5.70
C LYS A 212 -24.53 -7.83 -4.19
N PRO A 213 -25.74 -7.82 -3.59
CA PRO A 213 -25.87 -7.74 -2.15
C PRO A 213 -25.06 -8.84 -1.45
N MET A 214 -24.16 -8.45 -0.54
CA MET A 214 -23.26 -9.34 0.21
C MET A 214 -22.25 -10.12 -0.64
N GLN A 215 -22.02 -9.74 -1.90
CA GLN A 215 -21.20 -10.51 -2.83
C GLN A 215 -20.40 -9.62 -3.79
N TYR A 216 -19.15 -10.01 -4.02
CA TYR A 216 -18.32 -9.48 -5.10
C TYR A 216 -17.82 -10.59 -6.01
N GLU A 217 -17.74 -10.31 -7.30
CA GLU A 217 -17.09 -11.17 -8.28
C GLU A 217 -15.80 -10.51 -8.77
N ILE A 218 -14.71 -11.26 -8.77
CA ILE A 218 -13.42 -10.80 -9.29
C ILE A 218 -12.88 -11.79 -10.33
N ASP A 219 -12.29 -11.25 -11.39
CA ASP A 219 -11.60 -12.03 -12.41
C ASP A 219 -10.10 -12.07 -12.09
N VAL A 220 -9.58 -13.29 -11.94
CA VAL A 220 -8.19 -13.54 -11.56
C VAL A 220 -7.48 -14.23 -12.71
N LYS A 221 -6.50 -13.52 -13.28
CA LYS A 221 -5.58 -14.04 -14.29
C LYS A 221 -4.26 -14.42 -13.62
N ALA A 222 -3.73 -15.59 -13.94
CA ALA A 222 -2.42 -16.02 -13.45
C ALA A 222 -1.30 -15.11 -13.99
N GLU A 223 -0.31 -14.81 -13.15
CA GLU A 223 0.92 -14.14 -13.58
C GLU A 223 1.77 -15.08 -14.43
N GLU A 224 2.42 -14.54 -15.47
CA GLU A 224 3.30 -15.31 -16.37
C GLU A 224 4.60 -15.78 -15.67
N HIS A 225 5.09 -14.98 -14.72
CA HIS A 225 6.30 -15.25 -13.95
C HIS A 225 6.01 -15.14 -12.45
N PRO A 226 5.22 -16.07 -11.88
CA PRO A 226 4.81 -15.98 -10.50
C PRO A 226 5.98 -16.29 -9.56
N THR A 227 5.97 -15.66 -8.39
CA THR A 227 6.75 -16.13 -7.25
C THR A 227 5.82 -16.82 -6.25
N GLU A 228 6.38 -17.32 -5.15
CA GLU A 228 5.60 -17.87 -4.04
C GLU A 228 4.68 -16.84 -3.36
N PHE A 229 4.86 -15.53 -3.60
CA PHE A 229 4.04 -14.45 -3.05
C PHE A 229 2.93 -13.96 -3.99
N SER A 230 2.84 -14.51 -5.22
CA SER A 230 1.87 -14.08 -6.23
C SER A 230 0.45 -14.46 -5.87
N VAL A 231 -0.31 -13.48 -5.36
CA VAL A 231 -1.69 -13.65 -4.88
C VAL A 231 -2.60 -14.27 -5.95
N GLN A 232 -2.47 -13.88 -7.21
CA GLN A 232 -3.24 -14.42 -8.33
C GLN A 232 -3.05 -15.95 -8.45
N ASN A 233 -1.80 -16.40 -8.47
CA ASN A 233 -1.46 -17.81 -8.59
C ASN A 233 -1.76 -18.58 -7.30
N ILE A 234 -1.61 -17.94 -6.13
CA ILE A 234 -2.02 -18.52 -4.84
C ILE A 234 -3.52 -18.81 -4.85
N LEU A 235 -4.34 -17.82 -5.24
CA LEU A 235 -5.80 -17.98 -5.35
C LEU A 235 -6.16 -19.13 -6.30
N ILE A 236 -5.58 -19.14 -7.51
CA ILE A 236 -5.91 -20.13 -8.54
C ILE A 236 -5.51 -21.56 -8.12
N ASN A 237 -4.35 -21.73 -7.48
CA ASN A 237 -3.75 -23.05 -7.25
C ASN A 237 -4.05 -23.64 -5.86
N HIS A 238 -4.34 -22.81 -4.85
CA HIS A 238 -4.41 -23.26 -3.46
C HIS A 238 -5.74 -22.98 -2.76
N TYR A 239 -6.54 -22.05 -3.27
CA TYR A 239 -7.84 -21.73 -2.69
C TYR A 239 -8.97 -22.48 -3.40
N LYS A 240 -9.95 -22.97 -2.63
CA LYS A 240 -11.14 -23.67 -3.11
C LYS A 240 -12.41 -23.05 -2.55
N VAL A 241 -13.55 -23.47 -3.09
CA VAL A 241 -14.87 -23.14 -2.56
C VAL A 241 -14.95 -23.52 -1.07
N GLY A 242 -15.46 -22.59 -0.25
CA GLY A 242 -15.53 -22.70 1.20
C GLY A 242 -14.35 -22.06 1.94
N ASP A 243 -13.22 -21.82 1.28
CA ASP A 243 -12.08 -21.14 1.92
C ASP A 243 -12.37 -19.66 2.17
N ILE A 244 -11.62 -19.06 3.10
CA ILE A 244 -11.79 -17.69 3.57
C ILE A 244 -10.67 -16.80 3.04
N VAL A 245 -11.04 -15.65 2.50
CA VAL A 245 -10.13 -14.56 2.12
C VAL A 245 -10.47 -13.28 2.89
N GLU A 246 -9.48 -12.41 3.06
CA GLU A 246 -9.69 -11.10 3.66
C GLU A 246 -9.83 -10.04 2.57
N VAL A 247 -10.83 -9.16 2.70
CA VAL A 247 -11.22 -8.21 1.66
C VAL A 247 -11.34 -6.80 2.24
N SER A 248 -10.77 -5.81 1.54
CA SER A 248 -11.00 -4.39 1.83
C SER A 248 -12.32 -3.93 1.24
N ALA A 249 -12.90 -2.85 1.76
CA ALA A 249 -14.05 -2.23 1.10
C ALA A 249 -13.68 -1.74 -0.32
N PRO A 250 -14.66 -1.70 -1.24
CA PRO A 250 -14.49 -1.08 -2.55
C PRO A 250 -14.02 0.37 -2.42
N ILE A 251 -13.03 0.74 -3.23
CA ILE A 251 -12.50 2.11 -3.27
C ILE A 251 -12.07 2.48 -4.69
N LYS A 252 -12.17 3.78 -5.00
CA LYS A 252 -11.77 4.37 -6.29
C LYS A 252 -10.47 5.15 -6.20
N ILE A 253 -9.66 5.06 -7.27
CA ILE A 253 -8.48 5.92 -7.55
C ILE A 253 -8.90 7.25 -8.16
#